data_AF-A0A8T8CSR9-F1
#
_entry.id   AF-A0A8T8CSR9-F1
#
_cell.length_a   1.000
_cell.length_b   1.000
_cell.length_c   1.000
_cell.angle_alpha   90.00
_cell.angle_beta   90.00
_cell.angle_gamma   90.00
#
_symmetry.space_group_name_H-M   'P 1'
#
loop_
_entity.id
_entity.type
_entity.pdbx_description
1 polymer ?
#
loop_
_entity_poly.entity_id
_entity_poly.type
_entity_poly.pdbx_seq_one_letter_code
_entity_poly.pdbx_strand_id
1 'polypeptide(L)'
;MRSPTAEQVFSGRRDIEVAYASTNHDADNPLTHDLVSWADIFVMEKAHRAKLQKKFKASLKKARVICLDIADDYEFMDPGLVRLMEARVSKHLG
;
A
#
# COMPACT_ATOMS: atom_id res chain seq x y z
N MET A 1 -8.16 8.12 2.64
CA MET A 1 -7.54 9.13 1.75
C MET A 1 -6.05 8.88 1.47
N ARG A 2 -5.35 8.03 2.24
CA ARG A 2 -3.92 7.74 2.01
C ARG A 2 -3.61 6.89 0.77
N SER A 3 -4.42 5.86 0.49
CA SER A 3 -4.23 4.99 -0.67
C SER A 3 -4.36 5.70 -2.02
N PRO A 4 -5.35 6.58 -2.26
CA PRO A 4 -5.40 7.34 -3.51
C PRO A 4 -4.27 8.38 -3.61
N THR A 5 -3.80 8.96 -2.50
CA THR A 5 -2.59 9.81 -2.52
C THR A 5 -1.38 9.02 -3.01
N ALA A 6 -1.19 7.78 -2.54
CA ALA A 6 -0.09 6.93 -2.97
C ALA A 6 -0.12 6.70 -4.49
N GLU A 7 -1.29 6.29 -5.01
CA GLU A 7 -1.46 6.07 -6.43
C GLU A 7 -1.19 7.35 -7.22
N GLN A 8 -1.72 8.50 -6.81
CA GLN A 8 -1.50 9.75 -7.51
C GLN A 8 -0.02 10.20 -7.50
N VAL A 9 0.69 9.99 -6.39
CA VAL A 9 2.12 10.32 -6.27
C VAL A 9 2.99 9.42 -7.13
N PHE A 10 2.71 8.12 -7.15
CA PHE A 10 3.57 7.14 -7.82
C PHE A 10 3.12 6.76 -9.23
N SER A 11 1.88 7.01 -9.63
CA SER A 11 1.38 6.73 -11.00
C SER A 11 2.15 7.48 -12.09
N GLY A 12 2.84 8.58 -11.75
CA GLY A 12 3.69 9.32 -12.67
C GLY A 12 5.06 8.69 -12.93
N ARG A 13 5.45 7.66 -12.17
CA ARG A 13 6.74 6.99 -12.31
C ARG A 13 6.67 5.90 -13.38
N ARG A 14 7.59 5.93 -14.35
CA ARG A 14 7.65 4.94 -15.45
C ARG A 14 8.38 3.65 -15.06
N ASP A 15 9.07 3.66 -13.92
CA ASP A 15 9.88 2.56 -13.42
C ASP A 15 9.10 1.57 -12.54
N ILE A 16 7.87 1.92 -12.15
CA ILE A 16 7.04 1.11 -11.25
C ILE A 16 5.57 1.12 -11.70
N GLU A 17 4.87 0.01 -11.46
CA GLU A 17 3.42 -0.04 -11.53
C GLU A 17 2.85 0.08 -10.11
N VAL A 18 1.96 1.05 -9.91
CA VAL A 18 1.31 1.28 -8.62
C VAL A 18 -0.20 1.21 -8.78
N ALA A 19 -0.83 0.44 -7.91
CA ALA A 19 -2.27 0.34 -7.79
C ALA A 19 -2.65 0.35 -6.31
N TYR A 20 -3.74 1.03 -5.96
CA TYR A 20 -4.33 0.85 -4.62
C TYR A 20 -5.26 -0.35 -4.61
N ALA A 21 -5.37 -1.01 -3.46
CA ALA A 21 -6.35 -2.06 -3.23
C ALA A 21 -6.92 -1.96 -1.82
N SER A 22 -8.16 -2.41 -1.64
CA SER A 22 -8.86 -2.40 -0.35
C SER A 22 -9.04 -3.81 0.19
N THR A 23 -8.89 -3.98 1.50
CA THR A 23 -9.14 -5.27 2.16
C THR A 23 -10.63 -5.57 2.37
N ASN A 24 -11.52 -4.60 2.07
CA ASN A 24 -12.97 -4.78 2.13
C ASN A 24 -13.47 -5.53 0.90
N HIS A 25 -14.44 -6.43 1.08
CA HIS A 25 -15.02 -7.18 -0.03
C HIS A 25 -15.91 -6.31 -0.92
N ASP A 26 -16.64 -5.37 -0.35
CA ASP A 26 -17.51 -4.42 -1.08
C ASP A 26 -16.76 -3.20 -1.63
N ALA A 27 -15.42 -3.25 -1.70
CA ALA A 27 -14.67 -2.17 -2.29
C ALA A 27 -14.67 -2.30 -3.82
N ASP A 28 -14.68 -1.16 -4.50
CA ASP A 28 -14.56 -1.08 -5.97
C ASP A 28 -13.30 -1.81 -6.49
N ASN A 29 -12.19 -1.73 -5.73
CA ASN A 29 -10.95 -2.45 -6.05
C ASN A 29 -10.54 -3.36 -4.89
N PRO A 30 -11.10 -4.59 -4.80
CA PRO A 30 -10.81 -5.51 -3.72
C PRO A 30 -9.42 -6.12 -3.90
N LEU A 31 -8.70 -6.28 -2.80
CA LEU A 31 -7.41 -6.97 -2.80
C LEU A 31 -7.62 -8.45 -3.10
N THR A 32 -6.97 -8.97 -4.14
CA THR A 32 -7.06 -10.37 -4.55
C THR A 32 -5.80 -11.16 -4.17
N HIS A 33 -5.93 -12.49 -4.12
CA HIS A 33 -4.83 -13.38 -3.79
C HIS A 33 -3.68 -13.32 -4.80
N ASP A 34 -3.99 -13.11 -6.08
CA ASP A 34 -2.99 -12.95 -7.16
C ASP A 34 -2.17 -11.67 -6.98
N LEU A 35 -2.84 -10.52 -6.79
CA LEU A 35 -2.20 -9.23 -6.51
C LEU A 35 -1.25 -9.35 -5.32
N VAL A 36 -1.71 -10.02 -4.26
CA VAL A 36 -0.90 -10.23 -3.07
C VAL A 36 0.32 -11.08 -3.37
N SER A 37 0.21 -12.09 -4.22
CA SER A 37 1.33 -13.01 -4.47
C SER A 37 2.44 -12.41 -5.33
N TRP A 38 2.11 -11.42 -6.17
CA TRP A 38 3.02 -10.87 -7.18
C TRP A 38 3.58 -9.50 -6.82
N ALA A 39 2.80 -8.67 -6.10
CA ALA A 39 3.19 -7.30 -5.78
C ALA A 39 3.82 -7.15 -4.40
N ASP A 40 4.69 -6.14 -4.25
CA ASP A 40 5.09 -5.61 -2.96
C ASP A 40 3.94 -4.80 -2.34
N ILE A 41 3.44 -5.24 -1.20
CA ILE A 41 2.29 -4.62 -0.54
C ILE A 41 2.77 -3.59 0.47
N PHE A 42 2.44 -2.33 0.23
CA PHE A 42 2.66 -1.26 1.17
C PHE A 42 1.41 -0.98 1.99
N VAL A 43 1.53 -1.07 3.32
CA VAL A 43 0.45 -0.75 4.26
C VAL A 43 0.83 0.46 5.10
N MET A 44 -0.14 1.33 5.36
CA MET A 44 0.08 2.53 6.16
C MET A 44 0.35 2.18 7.63
N GLU A 45 -0.40 1.23 8.17
CA GLU A 45 -0.40 0.91 9.59
C GLU A 45 -0.28 -0.60 9.85
N LYS A 46 0.25 -0.95 11.02
CA LYS A 46 0.37 -2.35 11.47
C LYS A 46 -1.01 -3.03 11.57
N ALA A 47 -2.07 -2.28 11.87
CA ALA A 47 -3.44 -2.79 11.88
C ALA A 47 -3.87 -3.31 10.50
N HIS A 48 -3.50 -2.61 9.42
CA HIS A 48 -3.77 -3.07 8.05
C HIS A 48 -2.97 -4.33 7.72
N ARG A 49 -1.69 -4.38 8.12
CA ARG A 49 -0.87 -5.61 8.01
C ARG A 49 -1.54 -6.81 8.68
N ALA A 50 -2.05 -6.63 9.91
CA ALA A 50 -2.70 -7.69 10.66
C ALA A 50 -3.99 -8.17 9.96
N LYS A 51 -4.81 -7.26 9.44
CA LYS A 51 -6.00 -7.60 8.63
C LYS A 51 -5.63 -8.40 7.39
N LEU A 52 -4.60 -7.96 6.67
CA LEU A 52 -4.03 -8.66 5.52
C LEU A 52 -3.56 -10.07 5.90
N GLN A 53 -2.76 -10.21 6.96
CA GLN A 53 -2.28 -11.50 7.44
C GLN A 53 -3.40 -12.45 7.85
N LYS A 54 -4.51 -11.93 8.37
CA LYS A 54 -5.67 -12.73 8.75
C LYS A 54 -6.45 -13.23 7.53
N LYS A 55 -6.69 -12.38 6.53
CA LYS A 55 -7.44 -12.74 5.30
C LYS A 55 -6.60 -13.51 4.27
N PHE A 56 -5.37 -13.06 4.03
CA PHE A 56 -4.52 -13.51 2.92
C PHE A 56 -3.29 -14.32 3.38
N LYS A 57 -3.37 -14.96 4.56
CA LYS A 57 -2.25 -15.71 5.18
C LYS A 57 -1.52 -16.65 4.20
N ALA A 58 -2.27 -17.33 3.33
CA ALA A 58 -1.72 -18.26 2.36
C ALA A 58 -0.90 -17.56 1.27
N SER A 59 -1.44 -16.50 0.66
CA SER A 59 -0.77 -15.71 -0.39
C SER A 59 0.41 -14.91 0.15
N LEU A 60 0.31 -14.45 1.40
CA LEU A 60 1.33 -13.66 2.08
C LEU A 60 2.62 -14.43 2.41
N LYS A 61 2.64 -15.76 2.26
CA LYS A 61 3.86 -16.55 2.47
C LYS A 61 4.96 -16.20 1.46
N LYS A 62 4.57 -15.77 0.26
CA LYS A 62 5.51 -15.40 -0.82
C LYS A 62 5.54 -13.89 -1.07
N ALA A 63 4.50 -13.17 -0.63
CA ALA A 63 4.39 -11.73 -0.75
C ALA A 63 5.32 -10.97 0.20
N ARG A 64 5.80 -9.81 -0.22
CA ARG A 64 6.47 -8.86 0.66
C ARG A 64 5.44 -7.84 1.17
N VAL A 65 5.27 -7.75 2.49
CA VAL A 65 4.43 -6.72 3.10
C VAL A 65 5.29 -5.74 3.88
N ILE A 66 5.27 -4.49 3.43
CA ILE A 66 6.04 -3.39 3.98
C ILE A 66 5.08 -2.46 4.71
N CYS A 67 5.31 -2.27 6.00
CA CYS A 67 4.55 -1.31 6.80
C CYS A 67 5.29 0.03 6.80
N LEU A 68 4.68 1.07 6.24
CA LEU A 68 5.24 2.41 6.19
C LEU A 68 5.18 3.12 7.55
N ASP A 69 4.28 2.67 8.43
CA ASP A 69 4.06 3.21 9.78
C ASP A 69 3.72 4.71 9.73
N ILE A 70 2.77 5.05 8.85
CA ILE A 70 2.26 6.40 8.61
C ILE A 70 0.88 6.53 9.25
N ALA A 71 0.75 7.45 10.21
CA ALA A 71 -0.50 7.75 10.88
C ALA A 71 -1.58 8.28 9.92
N ASP A 72 -2.85 8.25 10.32
CA ASP A 72 -3.98 8.77 9.52
C ASP A 72 -4.24 10.27 9.75
N ASP A 73 -3.32 10.98 10.40
CA ASP A 73 -3.42 12.41 10.72
C ASP A 73 -3.11 13.34 9.53
N TYR A 74 -3.20 12.84 8.29
CA TYR A 74 -2.86 13.58 7.07
C TYR A 74 -4.06 13.70 6.15
N GLU A 75 -4.24 14.89 5.58
CA GLU A 75 -5.24 15.12 4.55
C GLU A 75 -4.84 14.53 3.18
N PHE A 76 -5.83 14.42 2.30
CA PHE A 76 -5.58 14.00 0.92
C PHE A 76 -4.58 14.96 0.25
N MET A 77 -3.54 14.41 -0.38
CA MET A 77 -2.45 15.18 -1.02
C MET A 77 -1.67 16.12 -0.08
N ASP A 78 -1.68 15.87 1.24
CA ASP A 78 -0.86 16.65 2.17
C ASP A 78 0.65 16.55 1.80
N PRO A 79 1.36 17.68 1.67
CA PRO A 79 2.75 17.68 1.22
C PRO A 79 3.71 16.96 2.20
N GLY A 80 3.37 16.92 3.50
CA GLY A 80 4.11 16.15 4.51
C GLY A 80 3.92 14.65 4.30
N LEU A 81 2.68 14.22 4.04
CA LEU A 81 2.37 12.83 3.70
C LEU A 81 3.09 12.38 2.43
N VAL A 82 3.03 13.17 1.36
CA VAL A 82 3.67 12.86 0.08
C VAL A 82 5.17 12.64 0.26
N ARG A 83 5.88 13.59 0.89
CA ARG A 83 7.32 13.48 1.15
C ARG A 83 7.68 12.28 2.01
N LEU A 84 6.92 12.02 3.07
CA LEU A 84 7.16 10.88 3.95
C LEU A 84 6.97 9.57 3.20
N MET A 85 5.93 9.48 2.38
CA MET A 85 5.61 8.31 1.58
C MET A 85 6.68 8.06 0.53
N GLU A 86 7.09 9.07 -0.24
CA GLU A 86 8.19 8.97 -1.20
C GLU A 86 9.49 8.53 -0.52
N ALA A 87 9.86 9.13 0.61
CA ALA A 87 11.08 8.79 1.32
C ALA A 87 11.08 7.36 1.88
N ARG A 88 9.91 6.83 2.27
CA ARG A 88 9.77 5.47 2.80
C ARG A 88 9.70 4.45 1.68
N VAL A 89 8.90 4.69 0.66
CA VAL A 89 8.73 3.80 -0.50
C VAL A 89 10.02 3.75 -1.33
N SER A 90 10.71 4.86 -1.53
CA SER A 90 12.00 4.88 -2.27
C SER A 90 13.13 4.12 -1.56
N LYS A 91 12.99 3.77 -0.27
CA LYS A 91 13.94 2.86 0.41
C LYS A 91 13.70 1.39 0.05
N HIS A 92 12.56 1.10 -0.56
CA HIS A 92 12.12 -0.24 -0.92
C HIS A 92 12.07 -0.45 -2.43
N LEU A 93 11.91 0.63 -3.20
CA LEU A 93 12.17 0.68 -4.63
C LEU A 93 13.68 0.89 -4.84
N GLY A 94 14.41 -0.20 -5.05
CA GLY A 94 15.87 -0.21 -5.21
C GLY A 94 16.31 0.11 -6.62
#